data_AF-A0A315Z4B9-F1
#
_entry.id   AF-A0A315Z4B9-F1
#
_cell.length_a   1.000
_cell.length_b   1.000
_cell.length_c   1.000
_cell.angle_alpha   90.00
_cell.angle_beta   90.00
_cell.angle_gamma   90.00
#
_symmetry.space_group_name_H-M   'P 1'
#
loop_
_entity.id
_entity.type
_entity.pdbx_description
1 polymer ?
#
loop_
_entity_poly.entity_id
_entity_poly.type
_entity_poly.pdbx_seq_one_letter_code
_entity_poly.pdbx_strand_id
1 'polypeptide(L)'
;MNKILFFGLCLGLFACQKQENQNAKKQKYEANWESLAKHKAAPEWFTDAKLGIYFHWGPYSVPAFGSAWYPSNMYKRGSRVNQFHEEHFGKIEKFGYQDFIPRFRAEHFDPEEWAELFQSTGAKFAGPVAQHHDGFAMWQSEINPWNAKAMGPKRDILGELFEALESRDLKTIATFHHARNGQRNIGNESNWGKNGYNSHYPYAPDLPTATTDPKLRKLFGNFEDIDTFNQYWLDQVNEVVDKYHPDILWYDSWLNLIPENYRLQMAAHHLNKGLENEKEVALCHKQEDLPLNLSILDIEQGGKKDIYPMDD
;
A
#
# COMPACT_ATOMS: atom_id res chain seq x y z
N MET A 1 73.67 9.57 55.99
CA MET A 1 73.11 9.81 54.65
C MET A 1 71.69 9.26 54.62
N ASN A 2 70.71 10.15 54.82
CA ASN A 2 69.30 9.86 54.61
C ASN A 2 69.01 9.80 53.11
N LYS A 3 68.11 8.93 52.68
CA LYS A 3 66.93 9.34 51.90
C LYS A 3 65.86 8.24 51.90
N ILE A 4 64.76 8.60 52.52
CA ILE A 4 63.47 7.90 52.65
C ILE A 4 62.75 8.02 51.30
N LEU A 5 62.26 6.90 50.75
CA LEU A 5 61.38 6.90 49.57
C LEU A 5 59.94 7.13 50.04
N PHE A 6 59.33 8.22 49.56
CA PHE A 6 57.95 8.62 49.87
C PHE A 6 56.96 7.86 48.97
N PHE A 7 55.96 7.25 49.61
CA PHE A 7 54.76 6.68 49.00
C PHE A 7 53.84 7.82 48.52
N GLY A 8 53.56 7.88 47.22
CA GLY A 8 52.59 8.81 46.64
C GLY A 8 51.29 8.08 46.29
N LEU A 9 50.30 8.14 47.18
CA LEU A 9 48.97 7.59 46.97
C LEU A 9 48.15 8.58 46.12
N CYS A 10 48.00 8.32 44.82
CA CYS A 10 47.08 9.07 43.96
C CYS A 10 45.64 8.61 44.23
N LEU A 11 44.94 9.32 45.11
CA LEU A 11 43.48 9.26 45.25
C LEU A 11 42.86 9.96 44.04
N GLY A 12 42.54 9.19 43.01
CA GLY A 12 41.68 9.62 41.91
C GLY A 12 40.25 9.81 42.44
N LEU A 13 39.81 11.06 42.55
CA LEU A 13 38.41 11.41 42.76
C LEU A 13 37.62 10.96 41.53
N PHE A 14 36.99 9.79 41.61
CA PHE A 14 35.90 9.42 40.71
C PHE A 14 34.73 10.36 40.99
N ALA A 15 34.68 11.48 40.26
CA ALA A 15 33.46 12.25 40.12
C ALA A 15 32.46 11.35 39.39
N CYS A 16 31.51 10.84 40.15
CA CYS A 16 30.35 10.12 39.63
C CYS A 16 29.58 11.10 38.73
N GLN A 17 29.85 11.07 37.42
CA GLN A 17 28.97 11.72 36.44
C GLN A 17 27.65 10.98 36.52
N LYS A 18 26.68 11.64 37.16
CA LYS A 18 25.28 11.26 37.15
C LYS A 18 24.86 11.27 35.68
N GLN A 19 24.80 10.09 35.08
CA GLN A 19 24.16 9.89 33.79
C GLN A 19 22.70 10.28 34.00
N GLU A 20 22.35 11.52 33.64
CA GLU A 20 20.96 11.90 33.46
C GLU A 20 20.45 11.03 32.31
N ASN A 21 19.78 9.93 32.69
CA ASN A 21 18.88 9.22 31.81
C ASN A 21 17.76 10.21 31.48
N GLN A 22 18.00 11.04 30.46
CA GLN A 22 16.93 11.71 29.75
C GLN A 22 16.09 10.58 29.17
N ASN A 23 14.97 10.27 29.84
CA ASN A 23 13.83 9.67 29.19
C ASN A 23 13.40 10.64 28.08
N ALA A 24 14.11 10.61 26.94
CA ALA A 24 13.59 11.11 25.70
C ALA A 24 12.28 10.35 25.51
N LYS A 25 11.15 11.05 25.65
CA LYS A 25 9.86 10.48 25.27
C LYS A 25 10.07 9.97 23.85
N LYS A 26 10.03 8.65 23.66
CA LYS A 26 10.05 8.05 22.31
C LYS A 26 9.01 8.83 21.51
N GLN A 27 9.46 9.43 20.42
CA GLN A 27 8.60 10.18 19.52
C GLN A 27 7.37 9.33 19.23
N LYS A 28 6.18 9.94 19.26
CA LYS A 28 4.93 9.26 18.97
C LYS A 28 4.09 10.19 18.13
N TYR A 29 3.55 9.65 17.04
CA TYR A 29 2.66 10.36 16.15
C TYR A 29 1.21 10.17 16.60
N GLU A 30 0.49 11.28 16.63
CA GLU A 30 -0.95 11.31 16.85
C GLU A 30 -1.64 11.54 15.49
N ALA A 31 -2.90 11.13 15.38
CA ALA A 31 -3.68 11.27 14.14
C ALA A 31 -4.16 12.71 13.92
N ASN A 32 -3.22 13.66 13.84
CA ASN A 32 -3.44 15.07 13.52
C ASN A 32 -2.23 15.65 12.76
N TRP A 33 -2.48 16.69 11.96
CA TRP A 33 -1.45 17.28 11.10
C TRP A 33 -0.25 17.85 11.86
N GLU A 34 -0.47 18.46 13.04
CA GLU A 34 0.61 19.03 13.85
C GLU A 34 1.61 17.95 14.30
N SER A 35 1.11 16.79 14.71
CA SER A 35 1.95 15.67 15.12
C SER A 35 2.64 15.02 13.92
N LEU A 36 1.89 14.75 12.85
CA LEU A 36 2.40 14.08 11.64
C LEU A 36 3.45 14.90 10.89
N ALA A 37 3.31 16.23 10.83
CA ALA A 37 4.27 17.12 10.18
C ALA A 37 5.67 17.12 10.81
N LYS A 38 5.86 16.47 11.97
CA LYS A 38 7.18 16.26 12.60
C LYS A 38 7.96 15.12 11.95
N HIS A 39 7.34 14.36 11.04
CA HIS A 39 7.98 13.33 10.25
C HIS A 39 8.80 13.94 9.11
N LYS A 40 9.96 13.35 8.82
CA LYS A 40 10.75 13.68 7.64
C LYS A 40 10.21 12.88 6.46
N ALA A 41 9.38 13.52 5.63
CA ALA A 41 8.68 12.89 4.52
C ALA A 41 9.55 11.99 3.63
N ALA A 42 10.78 12.41 3.32
CA ALA A 42 11.77 11.63 2.60
C ALA A 42 12.98 11.30 3.49
N PRO A 43 13.05 10.09 4.08
CA PRO A 43 14.25 9.60 4.76
C PRO A 43 15.50 9.64 3.87
N GLU A 44 16.69 9.69 4.48
CA GLU A 44 17.95 9.82 3.71
C GLU A 44 18.16 8.65 2.76
N TRP A 45 17.89 7.43 3.23
CA TRP A 45 17.98 6.23 2.42
C TRP A 45 17.10 6.31 1.16
N PHE A 46 15.91 6.93 1.25
CA PHE A 46 15.01 7.08 0.11
C PHE A 46 15.58 8.10 -0.87
N THR A 47 16.09 9.22 -0.35
CA THR A 47 16.75 10.20 -1.20
C THR A 47 17.94 9.61 -1.93
N ASP A 48 18.69 8.70 -1.31
CA ASP A 48 19.85 8.03 -1.91
C ASP A 48 19.49 6.84 -2.81
N ALA A 49 18.30 6.26 -2.65
CA ALA A 49 17.86 5.07 -3.38
C ALA A 49 17.84 5.28 -4.91
N LYS A 50 17.34 6.44 -5.36
CA LYS A 50 17.14 6.89 -6.76
C LYS A 50 16.26 6.01 -7.65
N LEU A 51 16.34 4.69 -7.53
CA LEU A 51 15.65 3.70 -8.35
C LEU A 51 14.96 2.66 -7.46
N GLY A 52 13.68 2.42 -7.75
CA GLY A 52 12.94 1.29 -7.22
C GLY A 52 12.01 0.70 -8.28
N ILE A 53 11.53 -0.52 -8.03
CA ILE A 53 10.69 -1.27 -8.96
C ILE A 53 9.46 -1.82 -8.26
N TYR A 54 8.29 -1.53 -8.79
CA TYR A 54 7.05 -2.21 -8.41
C TYR A 54 6.33 -2.76 -9.64
N PHE A 55 5.33 -3.60 -9.43
CA PHE A 55 4.62 -4.27 -10.52
C PHE A 55 3.12 -4.39 -10.28
N HIS A 56 2.36 -4.22 -11.37
CA HIS A 56 0.93 -4.49 -11.43
C HIS A 56 0.69 -5.94 -11.84
N TRP A 57 0.39 -6.80 -10.86
CA TRP A 57 0.10 -8.19 -11.09
C TRP A 57 -0.95 -8.70 -10.09
N GLY A 58 -1.97 -9.38 -10.60
CA GLY A 58 -3.09 -9.90 -9.81
C GLY A 58 -4.11 -10.63 -10.70
N PRO A 59 -5.32 -10.92 -10.21
CA PRO A 59 -6.33 -11.63 -11.01
C PRO A 59 -6.70 -10.92 -12.31
N TYR A 60 -6.59 -9.58 -12.36
CA TYR A 60 -6.76 -8.78 -13.58
C TYR A 60 -5.74 -9.09 -14.67
N SER A 61 -4.64 -9.77 -14.37
CA SER A 61 -3.65 -10.23 -15.34
C SER A 61 -4.08 -11.52 -16.07
N VAL A 62 -4.98 -12.34 -15.49
CA VAL A 62 -5.44 -13.61 -16.08
C VAL A 62 -6.04 -13.45 -17.49
N PRO A 63 -6.96 -12.49 -17.76
CA PRO A 63 -7.51 -12.35 -19.10
C PRO A 63 -6.50 -11.82 -20.14
N ALA A 64 -5.34 -11.31 -19.71
CA ALA A 64 -4.28 -10.77 -20.58
C ALA A 64 -4.77 -9.80 -21.67
N PHE A 65 -5.80 -9.00 -21.37
CA PHE A 65 -6.44 -8.10 -22.33
C PHE A 65 -6.79 -6.76 -21.69
N GLY A 66 -6.76 -5.68 -22.47
CA GLY A 66 -7.03 -4.34 -21.98
C GLY A 66 -5.90 -3.82 -21.09
N SER A 67 -6.12 -3.84 -19.77
CA SER A 67 -5.16 -3.38 -18.76
C SER A 67 -5.55 -3.91 -17.38
N ALA A 68 -4.88 -3.45 -16.32
CA ALA A 68 -5.31 -3.69 -14.93
C ALA A 68 -6.73 -3.15 -14.63
N TRP A 69 -7.34 -2.39 -15.54
CA TRP A 69 -8.73 -1.92 -15.48
C TRP A 69 -9.73 -2.87 -16.17
N TYR A 70 -9.30 -4.05 -16.64
CA TYR A 70 -10.19 -5.10 -17.10
C TYR A 70 -11.38 -5.35 -16.15
N PRO A 71 -11.19 -5.45 -14.81
CA PRO A 71 -12.28 -5.77 -13.87
C PRO A 71 -13.43 -4.77 -13.92
N SER A 72 -13.13 -3.49 -14.10
CA SER A 72 -14.14 -2.43 -14.28
C SER A 72 -14.73 -2.45 -15.70
N ASN A 73 -13.85 -2.48 -16.70
CA ASN A 73 -14.26 -2.31 -18.10
C ASN A 73 -15.09 -3.47 -18.64
N MET A 74 -14.96 -4.68 -18.09
CA MET A 74 -15.79 -5.82 -18.47
C MET A 74 -17.27 -5.64 -18.14
N TYR A 75 -17.60 -4.83 -17.12
CA TYR A 75 -18.97 -4.49 -16.74
C TYR A 75 -19.50 -3.23 -17.43
N LYS A 76 -18.65 -2.49 -18.16
CA LYS A 76 -19.08 -1.37 -19.01
C LYS A 76 -19.64 -1.91 -20.32
N ARG A 77 -20.96 -2.04 -20.39
CA ARG A 77 -21.69 -2.56 -21.57
C ARG A 77 -21.23 -1.88 -22.86
N GLY A 78 -20.93 -2.69 -23.87
CA GLY A 78 -20.49 -2.22 -25.18
C GLY A 78 -19.04 -1.71 -25.25
N SER A 79 -18.29 -1.73 -24.15
CA SER A 79 -16.85 -1.46 -24.20
C SER A 79 -16.11 -2.58 -24.94
N ARG A 80 -14.92 -2.27 -25.50
CA ARG A 80 -14.04 -3.27 -26.12
C ARG A 80 -13.74 -4.44 -25.18
N VAL A 81 -13.58 -4.17 -23.87
CA VAL A 81 -13.29 -5.20 -22.87
C VAL A 81 -14.52 -6.05 -22.59
N ASN A 82 -15.71 -5.44 -22.48
CA ASN A 82 -16.97 -6.17 -22.30
C ASN A 82 -17.26 -7.09 -23.49
N GLN A 83 -17.10 -6.61 -24.73
CA GLN A 83 -17.28 -7.44 -25.93
C GLN A 83 -16.31 -8.62 -25.97
N PHE A 84 -15.01 -8.37 -25.74
CA PHE A 84 -14.00 -9.42 -25.63
C PHE A 84 -14.36 -10.44 -24.54
N HIS A 85 -14.80 -9.96 -23.37
CA HIS A 85 -15.18 -10.81 -22.26
C HIS A 85 -16.33 -11.76 -22.63
N GLU A 86 -17.39 -11.22 -23.23
CA GLU A 86 -18.56 -12.01 -23.62
C GLU A 86 -18.26 -13.04 -24.70
N GLU A 87 -17.35 -12.72 -25.63
CA GLU A 87 -16.90 -13.63 -26.69
C GLU A 87 -16.03 -14.77 -26.16
N HIS A 88 -15.15 -14.51 -25.19
CA HIS A 88 -14.11 -15.47 -24.76
C HIS A 88 -14.45 -16.23 -23.48
N PHE A 89 -15.26 -15.65 -22.59
CA PHE A 89 -15.58 -16.24 -21.28
C PHE A 89 -17.08 -16.43 -21.05
N GLY A 90 -17.90 -15.57 -21.66
CA GLY A 90 -19.36 -15.64 -21.60
C GLY A 90 -19.99 -14.38 -21.00
N LYS A 91 -21.31 -14.40 -20.91
CA LYS A 91 -22.10 -13.26 -20.38
C LYS A 91 -21.66 -12.90 -18.95
N ILE A 92 -21.57 -11.61 -18.65
CA ILE A 92 -21.10 -11.07 -17.36
C ILE A 92 -21.91 -11.56 -16.15
N GLU A 93 -23.18 -11.94 -16.38
CA GLU A 93 -24.06 -12.51 -15.35
C GLU A 93 -23.76 -13.98 -15.05
N LYS A 94 -23.08 -14.68 -15.97
CA LYS A 94 -22.70 -16.10 -15.84
C LYS A 94 -21.23 -16.30 -15.53
N PHE A 95 -20.39 -15.40 -16.01
CA PHE A 95 -18.94 -15.37 -15.75
C PHE A 95 -18.57 -13.93 -15.35
N GLY A 96 -18.38 -13.70 -14.06
CA GLY A 96 -17.99 -12.41 -13.51
C GLY A 96 -16.50 -12.33 -13.21
N TYR A 97 -16.05 -11.17 -12.72
CA TYR A 97 -14.65 -10.96 -12.38
C TYR A 97 -14.14 -11.95 -11.32
N GLN A 98 -14.99 -12.30 -10.35
CA GLN A 98 -14.67 -13.27 -9.31
C GLN A 98 -14.25 -14.65 -9.85
N ASP A 99 -14.72 -15.01 -11.06
CA ASP A 99 -14.44 -16.31 -11.67
C ASP A 99 -13.02 -16.39 -12.27
N PHE A 100 -12.32 -15.25 -12.41
CA PHE A 100 -10.89 -15.22 -12.72
C PHE A 100 -10.01 -15.51 -11.51
N ILE A 101 -10.49 -15.29 -10.28
CA ILE A 101 -9.68 -15.40 -9.07
C ILE A 101 -9.13 -16.83 -8.88
N PRO A 102 -9.92 -17.92 -9.03
CA PRO A 102 -9.38 -19.29 -8.98
C PRO A 102 -8.43 -19.65 -10.13
N ARG A 103 -8.43 -18.86 -11.22
CA ARG A 103 -7.55 -19.05 -12.39
C ARG A 103 -6.22 -18.32 -12.23
N PHE A 104 -6.13 -17.34 -11.34
CA PHE A 104 -4.88 -16.71 -10.95
C PHE A 104 -4.11 -17.64 -10.02
N ARG A 105 -3.26 -18.52 -10.57
CA ARG A 105 -2.61 -19.59 -9.79
C ARG A 105 -1.16 -19.32 -9.40
N ALA A 106 -0.50 -18.36 -10.06
CA ALA A 106 0.90 -18.05 -9.80
C ALA A 106 1.84 -19.29 -9.87
N GLU A 107 1.58 -20.22 -10.81
CA GLU A 107 2.27 -21.54 -10.87
C GLU A 107 3.80 -21.43 -11.05
N HIS A 108 4.27 -20.31 -11.59
CA HIS A 108 5.70 -20.03 -11.84
C HIS A 108 6.20 -18.81 -11.06
N PHE A 109 5.49 -18.38 -10.02
CA PHE A 109 5.98 -17.29 -9.17
C PHE A 109 7.08 -17.80 -8.25
N ASP A 110 8.25 -17.18 -8.32
CA ASP A 110 9.35 -17.38 -7.39
C ASP A 110 9.79 -16.00 -6.83
N PRO A 111 9.58 -15.74 -5.53
CA PRO A 111 9.97 -14.48 -4.93
C PRO A 111 11.49 -14.25 -4.94
N GLU A 112 12.29 -15.32 -4.89
CA GLU A 112 13.75 -15.24 -4.90
C GLU A 112 14.28 -14.81 -6.28
N GLU A 113 13.71 -15.36 -7.35
CA GLU A 113 14.05 -14.98 -8.73
C GLU A 113 13.67 -13.51 -9.00
N TRP A 114 12.52 -13.06 -8.49
CA TRP A 114 12.08 -11.68 -8.64
C TRP A 114 12.97 -10.72 -7.84
N ALA A 115 13.30 -11.06 -6.59
CA ALA A 115 14.18 -10.24 -5.76
C ALA A 115 15.60 -10.16 -6.34
N GLU A 116 16.14 -11.26 -6.87
CA GLU A 116 17.41 -11.27 -7.59
C GLU A 116 17.36 -10.37 -8.84
N LEU A 117 16.29 -10.47 -9.64
CA LEU A 117 16.09 -9.62 -10.80
C LEU A 117 16.09 -8.14 -10.39
N PHE A 118 15.31 -7.74 -9.39
CA PHE A 118 15.24 -6.35 -8.94
C PHE A 118 16.59 -5.84 -8.39
N GLN A 119 17.33 -6.68 -7.65
CA GLN A 119 18.66 -6.33 -7.18
C GLN A 119 19.62 -6.11 -8.37
N SER A 120 19.56 -6.97 -9.39
CA SER A 120 20.43 -6.91 -10.56
C SER A 120 20.25 -5.64 -11.42
N THR A 121 19.06 -5.02 -11.38
CA THR A 121 18.81 -3.73 -12.05
C THR A 121 19.40 -2.54 -11.29
N GLY A 122 19.92 -2.77 -10.07
CA GLY A 122 20.37 -1.71 -9.17
C GLY A 122 19.25 -1.02 -8.39
N ALA A 123 18.04 -1.59 -8.37
CA ALA A 123 16.96 -1.05 -7.55
C ALA A 123 17.36 -1.10 -6.07
N LYS A 124 16.89 -0.13 -5.30
CA LYS A 124 17.11 -0.03 -3.84
C LYS A 124 15.86 -0.27 -3.03
N PHE A 125 14.71 -0.22 -3.66
CA PHE A 125 13.44 -0.67 -3.11
C PHE A 125 12.61 -1.40 -4.16
N ALA A 126 11.82 -2.38 -3.74
CA ALA A 126 10.90 -3.06 -4.62
C ALA A 126 9.68 -3.65 -3.90
N GLY A 127 8.65 -4.03 -4.66
CA GLY A 127 7.47 -4.70 -4.09
C GLY A 127 6.25 -4.72 -5.01
N PRO A 128 5.15 -5.35 -4.57
CA PRO A 128 3.97 -5.52 -5.40
C PRO A 128 2.99 -4.35 -5.26
N VAL A 129 2.05 -4.29 -6.20
CA VAL A 129 0.72 -3.77 -5.89
C VAL A 129 0.07 -4.71 -4.86
N ALA A 130 0.03 -4.30 -3.60
CA ALA A 130 -0.55 -5.08 -2.51
C ALA A 130 -2.07 -5.25 -2.68
N GLN A 131 -2.75 -4.19 -3.13
CA GLN A 131 -4.13 -4.25 -3.58
C GLN A 131 -4.41 -3.17 -4.62
N HIS A 132 -4.87 -3.60 -5.79
CA HIS A 132 -5.31 -2.71 -6.85
C HIS A 132 -6.75 -2.23 -6.60
N HIS A 133 -7.39 -1.59 -7.57
CA HIS A 133 -8.79 -1.14 -7.46
C HIS A 133 -9.83 -2.28 -7.43
N ASP A 134 -9.42 -3.50 -7.75
CA ASP A 134 -10.27 -4.64 -8.04
C ASP A 134 -10.81 -5.37 -6.79
N GLY A 135 -10.31 -5.00 -5.61
CA GLY A 135 -10.75 -5.53 -4.32
C GLY A 135 -10.03 -6.81 -3.87
N PHE A 136 -9.01 -7.27 -4.61
CA PHE A 136 -8.27 -8.50 -4.28
C PHE A 136 -6.95 -8.20 -3.57
N ALA A 137 -6.79 -8.74 -2.36
CA ALA A 137 -5.59 -8.59 -1.54
C ALA A 137 -4.50 -9.60 -1.93
N MET A 138 -3.28 -9.12 -2.19
CA MET A 138 -2.14 -9.97 -2.57
C MET A 138 -1.38 -10.57 -1.37
N TRP A 139 -1.94 -10.48 -0.15
CA TRP A 139 -1.33 -11.00 1.08
C TRP A 139 -2.24 -12.01 1.82
N GLN A 140 -1.75 -12.59 2.91
CA GLN A 140 -2.56 -13.41 3.82
C GLN A 140 -3.46 -12.54 4.72
N SER A 141 -4.55 -12.06 4.15
CA SER A 141 -5.53 -11.24 4.87
C SER A 141 -6.49 -12.07 5.72
N GLU A 142 -6.71 -11.63 6.96
CA GLU A 142 -7.79 -12.08 7.85
C GLU A 142 -9.05 -11.22 7.68
N ILE A 143 -8.89 -10.01 7.13
CA ILE A 143 -9.93 -8.99 7.01
C ILE A 143 -10.66 -9.11 5.66
N ASN A 144 -9.89 -9.25 4.58
CA ASN A 144 -10.38 -9.41 3.22
C ASN A 144 -10.46 -10.89 2.84
N PRO A 145 -11.67 -11.47 2.68
CA PRO A 145 -11.82 -12.87 2.30
C PRO A 145 -11.43 -13.15 0.83
N TRP A 146 -11.20 -12.11 0.02
CA TRP A 146 -10.70 -12.19 -1.35
C TRP A 146 -9.21 -11.90 -1.38
N ASN A 147 -8.42 -12.91 -1.03
CA ASN A 147 -6.98 -12.77 -0.92
C ASN A 147 -6.19 -13.95 -1.50
N ALA A 148 -4.91 -13.70 -1.82
CA ALA A 148 -4.01 -14.64 -2.48
C ALA A 148 -3.69 -15.89 -1.64
N LYS A 149 -3.76 -15.82 -0.31
CA LYS A 149 -3.56 -16.99 0.55
C LYS A 149 -4.79 -17.89 0.55
N ALA A 150 -5.98 -17.29 0.60
CA ALA A 150 -7.24 -18.01 0.68
C ALA A 150 -7.73 -18.51 -0.69
N MET A 151 -7.25 -17.94 -1.80
CA MET A 151 -7.75 -18.20 -3.15
C MET A 151 -6.63 -18.22 -4.17
N GLY A 152 -6.93 -18.63 -5.42
CA GLY A 152 -5.98 -18.55 -6.53
C GLY A 152 -4.62 -19.17 -6.21
N PRO A 153 -3.56 -18.37 -5.95
CA PRO A 153 -2.22 -18.88 -5.66
C PRO A 153 -2.10 -19.76 -4.42
N LYS A 154 -2.98 -19.58 -3.42
CA LYS A 154 -2.85 -20.19 -2.09
C LYS A 154 -1.53 -19.85 -1.39
N ARG A 155 -0.99 -18.66 -1.67
CA ARG A 155 0.32 -18.16 -1.25
C ARG A 155 0.22 -16.75 -0.70
N ASP A 156 1.11 -16.42 0.23
CA ASP A 156 1.20 -15.05 0.75
C ASP A 156 2.18 -14.27 -0.14
N ILE A 157 1.69 -13.79 -1.30
CA ILE A 157 2.56 -13.22 -2.34
C ILE A 157 3.34 -12.00 -1.82
N LEU A 158 2.66 -11.11 -1.07
CA LEU A 158 3.30 -9.95 -0.45
C LEU A 158 4.37 -10.37 0.57
N GLY A 159 4.03 -11.25 1.51
CA GLY A 159 4.96 -11.70 2.55
C GLY A 159 6.17 -12.43 1.99
N GLU A 160 5.94 -13.42 1.13
CA GLU A 160 7.01 -14.22 0.50
C GLU A 160 7.97 -13.34 -0.31
N LEU A 161 7.47 -12.31 -1.01
CA LEU A 161 8.34 -11.37 -1.73
C LEU A 161 9.09 -10.44 -0.79
N PHE A 162 8.44 -9.92 0.26
CA PHE A 162 9.11 -9.02 1.22
C PHE A 162 10.27 -9.73 1.93
N GLU A 163 10.09 -10.98 2.35
CA GLU A 163 11.16 -11.79 2.93
C GLU A 163 12.37 -11.93 1.96
N ALA A 164 12.10 -12.23 0.68
CA ALA A 164 13.14 -12.35 -0.34
C ALA A 164 13.87 -11.03 -0.62
N LEU A 165 13.17 -9.90 -0.58
CA LEU A 165 13.74 -8.55 -0.76
C LEU A 165 14.60 -8.13 0.44
N GLU A 166 14.09 -8.29 1.66
CA GLU A 166 14.80 -7.89 2.87
C GLU A 166 16.08 -8.72 3.06
N SER A 167 16.08 -10.01 2.70
CA SER A 167 17.30 -10.85 2.71
C SER A 167 18.42 -10.37 1.78
N ARG A 168 18.10 -9.44 0.87
CA ARG A 168 19.00 -8.83 -0.13
C ARG A 168 19.26 -7.35 0.11
N ASP A 169 18.95 -6.86 1.31
CA ASP A 169 19.08 -5.45 1.71
C ASP A 169 18.29 -4.49 0.79
N LEU A 170 17.19 -4.96 0.19
CA LEU A 170 16.27 -4.13 -0.56
C LEU A 170 15.14 -3.65 0.35
N LYS A 171 14.86 -2.35 0.28
CA LYS A 171 13.72 -1.73 0.97
C LYS A 171 12.40 -2.18 0.36
N THR A 172 11.35 -2.31 1.17
CA THR A 172 10.06 -2.86 0.71
C THR A 172 9.05 -1.76 0.44
N ILE A 173 8.32 -1.87 -0.67
CA ILE A 173 7.20 -0.97 -1.01
C ILE A 173 5.90 -1.77 -1.18
N ALA A 174 4.85 -1.36 -0.47
CA ALA A 174 3.49 -1.86 -0.67
C ALA A 174 2.64 -0.77 -1.31
N THR A 175 2.09 -1.03 -2.50
CA THR A 175 1.25 -0.02 -3.19
C THR A 175 -0.24 -0.34 -3.09
N PHE A 176 -1.03 0.69 -2.78
CA PHE A 176 -2.45 0.60 -2.52
C PHE A 176 -3.26 1.52 -3.44
N HIS A 177 -4.20 0.93 -4.16
CA HIS A 177 -5.05 1.64 -5.12
C HIS A 177 -6.54 1.52 -4.71
N HIS A 178 -6.81 0.80 -3.64
CA HIS A 178 -8.15 0.34 -3.29
C HIS A 178 -9.09 1.43 -2.75
N ALA A 179 -8.66 2.67 -2.57
CA ALA A 179 -9.56 3.79 -2.20
C ALA A 179 -10.74 3.95 -3.17
N ARG A 180 -10.47 3.75 -4.47
CA ARG A 180 -11.47 3.81 -5.54
C ARG A 180 -12.37 2.56 -5.61
N ASN A 181 -12.06 1.48 -4.90
CA ASN A 181 -12.92 0.28 -4.91
C ASN A 181 -14.33 0.58 -4.35
N GLY A 182 -14.43 1.46 -3.34
CA GLY A 182 -15.68 1.81 -2.68
C GLY A 182 -16.76 2.31 -3.63
N GLN A 183 -17.93 1.68 -3.58
CA GLN A 183 -19.08 2.04 -4.40
C GLN A 183 -19.77 3.27 -3.83
N ARG A 184 -19.87 4.33 -4.64
CA ARG A 184 -20.42 5.64 -4.26
C ARG A 184 -21.58 6.08 -5.16
N ASN A 185 -21.99 5.24 -6.11
CA ASN A 185 -23.00 5.58 -7.11
C ASN A 185 -24.34 4.83 -6.94
N ILE A 186 -24.55 4.13 -5.81
CA ILE A 186 -25.80 3.40 -5.52
C ILE A 186 -27.01 4.32 -5.68
N GLY A 187 -26.98 5.51 -5.08
CA GLY A 187 -28.05 6.51 -5.16
C GLY A 187 -27.92 7.53 -6.30
N ASN A 188 -27.00 7.33 -7.25
CA ASN A 188 -26.75 8.27 -8.33
C ASN A 188 -27.05 7.64 -9.69
N GLU A 189 -28.34 7.61 -10.05
CA GLU A 189 -28.85 7.01 -11.30
C GLU A 189 -28.16 7.56 -12.56
N SER A 190 -27.77 8.84 -12.54
CA SER A 190 -27.07 9.47 -13.67
C SER A 190 -25.72 8.82 -13.98
N ASN A 191 -25.11 8.16 -13.00
CA ASN A 191 -23.85 7.43 -13.11
C ASN A 191 -24.02 5.93 -13.31
N TRP A 192 -25.25 5.40 -13.33
CA TRP A 192 -25.46 3.96 -13.45
C TRP A 192 -24.96 3.41 -14.80
N GLY A 193 -24.33 2.24 -14.76
CA GLY A 193 -23.73 1.55 -15.91
C GLY A 193 -22.44 2.19 -16.45
N LYS A 194 -21.94 3.27 -15.82
CA LYS A 194 -20.71 3.98 -16.23
C LYS A 194 -19.56 3.64 -15.29
N ASN A 195 -18.34 3.75 -15.80
CA ASN A 195 -17.15 3.85 -14.94
C ASN A 195 -17.14 5.26 -14.35
N GLY A 196 -17.69 5.41 -13.14
CA GLY A 196 -17.69 6.69 -12.44
C GLY A 196 -16.27 7.14 -12.06
N TYR A 197 -16.09 8.44 -11.83
CA TYR A 197 -14.81 8.96 -11.32
C TYR A 197 -14.45 8.33 -9.96
N ASN A 198 -15.44 8.21 -9.08
CA ASN A 198 -15.29 7.91 -7.66
C ASN A 198 -15.57 6.45 -7.25
N SER A 199 -15.74 5.55 -8.22
CA SER A 199 -15.89 4.10 -7.97
C SER A 199 -15.26 3.29 -9.10
N HIS A 200 -14.61 2.19 -8.75
CA HIS A 200 -13.94 1.33 -9.70
C HIS A 200 -14.95 0.57 -10.56
N TYR A 201 -15.85 -0.17 -9.91
CA TYR A 201 -16.88 -0.95 -10.59
C TYR A 201 -18.08 -0.07 -10.96
N PRO A 202 -18.60 -0.17 -12.21
CA PRO A 202 -19.90 0.38 -12.55
C PRO A 202 -20.98 -0.18 -11.63
N TYR A 203 -21.96 0.66 -11.28
CA TYR A 203 -23.14 0.22 -10.55
C TYR A 203 -24.36 0.35 -11.44
N ALA A 204 -25.24 -0.65 -11.43
CA ALA A 204 -26.63 -0.54 -11.81
C ALA A 204 -27.34 -1.73 -11.14
N PRO A 205 -28.63 -1.62 -10.77
CA PRO A 205 -29.32 -2.69 -10.03
C PRO A 205 -29.28 -4.07 -10.71
N ASP A 206 -29.11 -4.10 -12.03
CA ASP A 206 -29.04 -5.31 -12.85
C ASP A 206 -27.60 -5.82 -13.13
N LEU A 207 -26.56 -5.13 -12.64
CA LEU A 207 -25.18 -5.56 -12.81
C LEU A 207 -24.73 -6.48 -11.67
N PRO A 208 -23.89 -7.51 -11.93
CA PRO A 208 -23.32 -8.37 -10.89
C PRO A 208 -22.56 -7.62 -9.79
N THR A 209 -21.99 -6.46 -10.13
CA THR A 209 -21.26 -5.57 -9.22
C THR A 209 -22.15 -4.89 -8.17
N ALA A 210 -23.48 -4.89 -8.37
CA ALA A 210 -24.47 -4.38 -7.41
C ALA A 210 -24.92 -5.46 -6.39
N THR A 211 -24.25 -6.60 -6.35
CA THR A 211 -24.56 -7.70 -5.43
C THR A 211 -24.56 -7.26 -3.96
N THR A 212 -25.48 -7.86 -3.20
CA THR A 212 -25.57 -7.75 -1.75
C THR A 212 -25.17 -9.07 -1.09
N ASP A 213 -24.54 -10.02 -1.78
CA ASP A 213 -23.93 -11.17 -1.10
C ASP A 213 -22.84 -10.69 -0.12
N PRO A 214 -22.84 -11.10 1.16
CA PRO A 214 -21.92 -10.59 2.18
C PRO A 214 -20.43 -10.72 1.82
N LYS A 215 -20.06 -11.78 1.11
CA LYS A 215 -18.67 -12.01 0.71
C LYS A 215 -18.36 -11.26 -0.57
N LEU A 216 -19.15 -11.44 -1.62
CA LEU A 216 -18.88 -10.91 -2.95
C LEU A 216 -18.95 -9.37 -2.98
N ARG A 217 -19.82 -8.76 -2.17
CA ARG A 217 -19.90 -7.29 -2.11
C ARG A 217 -18.58 -6.64 -1.66
N LYS A 218 -17.77 -7.34 -0.85
CA LYS A 218 -16.43 -6.86 -0.42
C LYS A 218 -15.44 -6.78 -1.59
N LEU A 219 -15.52 -7.71 -2.55
CA LEU A 219 -14.70 -7.67 -3.78
C LEU A 219 -15.07 -6.44 -4.61
N PHE A 220 -16.37 -6.18 -4.77
CA PHE A 220 -16.87 -5.09 -5.60
C PHE A 220 -16.95 -3.72 -4.89
N GLY A 221 -16.55 -3.65 -3.62
CA GLY A 221 -16.65 -2.43 -2.81
C GLY A 221 -18.09 -1.96 -2.58
N ASN A 222 -19.09 -2.82 -2.75
CA ASN A 222 -20.51 -2.50 -2.65
C ASN A 222 -21.03 -2.68 -1.20
N PHE A 223 -20.43 -1.94 -0.27
CA PHE A 223 -20.81 -1.95 1.14
C PHE A 223 -22.17 -1.28 1.37
N GLU A 224 -22.79 -1.59 2.51
CA GLU A 224 -24.07 -1.02 2.94
C GLU A 224 -24.03 0.50 3.01
N ASP A 225 -22.88 1.03 3.43
CA ASP A 225 -22.58 2.45 3.50
C ASP A 225 -21.08 2.67 3.25
N ILE A 226 -20.73 3.91 2.91
CA ILE A 226 -19.35 4.26 2.56
C ILE A 226 -18.43 4.34 3.78
N ASP A 227 -18.95 4.57 4.99
CA ASP A 227 -18.14 4.65 6.20
C ASP A 227 -17.65 3.26 6.63
N THR A 228 -18.49 2.24 6.50
CA THR A 228 -18.10 0.83 6.65
C THR A 228 -16.99 0.46 5.66
N PHE A 229 -17.08 0.92 4.41
CA PHE A 229 -15.99 0.75 3.43
C PHE A 229 -14.71 1.51 3.85
N ASN A 230 -14.82 2.74 4.35
CA ASN A 230 -13.67 3.55 4.76
C ASN A 230 -12.93 2.92 5.95
N GLN A 231 -13.66 2.35 6.92
CA GLN A 231 -13.04 1.57 8.00
C GLN A 231 -12.38 0.31 7.46
N TYR A 232 -13.06 -0.42 6.57
CA TYR A 232 -12.49 -1.62 5.92
C TYR A 232 -11.24 -1.32 5.08
N TRP A 233 -11.17 -0.14 4.46
CA TRP A 233 -9.97 0.38 3.80
C TRP A 233 -8.82 0.55 4.80
N LEU A 234 -9.07 1.24 5.93
CA LEU A 234 -8.07 1.48 6.95
C LEU A 234 -7.57 0.17 7.58
N ASP A 235 -8.49 -0.74 7.88
CA ASP A 235 -8.22 -2.04 8.49
C ASP A 235 -7.27 -2.89 7.63
N GLN A 236 -7.48 -2.92 6.30
CA GLN A 236 -6.59 -3.64 5.37
C GLN A 236 -5.18 -3.03 5.31
N VAL A 237 -5.07 -1.70 5.32
CA VAL A 237 -3.77 -1.02 5.36
C VAL A 237 -3.04 -1.33 6.67
N ASN A 238 -3.74 -1.21 7.80
CA ASN A 238 -3.17 -1.49 9.11
C ASN A 238 -2.72 -2.95 9.24
N GLU A 239 -3.48 -3.91 8.70
CA GLU A 239 -3.08 -5.31 8.66
C GLU A 239 -1.75 -5.51 7.92
N VAL A 240 -1.57 -4.84 6.78
CA VAL A 240 -0.30 -4.93 6.03
C VAL A 240 0.84 -4.28 6.80
N VAL A 241 0.60 -3.13 7.42
CA VAL A 241 1.60 -2.45 8.25
C VAL A 241 2.01 -3.30 9.46
N ASP A 242 1.04 -3.95 10.11
CA ASP A 242 1.25 -4.76 11.30
C ASP A 242 1.93 -6.10 11.00
N LYS A 243 1.66 -6.71 9.84
CA LYS A 243 2.23 -8.01 9.48
C LYS A 243 3.56 -7.92 8.76
N TYR A 244 3.74 -6.92 7.89
CA TYR A 244 4.85 -6.91 6.92
C TYR A 244 5.76 -5.70 7.03
N HIS A 245 5.42 -4.70 7.85
CA HIS A 245 6.28 -3.55 8.17
C HIS A 245 6.97 -2.91 6.94
N PRO A 246 6.21 -2.53 5.89
CA PRO A 246 6.78 -1.97 4.67
C PRO A 246 7.64 -0.73 4.96
N ASP A 247 8.73 -0.53 4.23
CA ASP A 247 9.49 0.72 4.29
C ASP A 247 8.75 1.87 3.60
N ILE A 248 7.95 1.58 2.57
CA ILE A 248 7.15 2.56 1.83
C ILE A 248 5.71 2.09 1.70
N LEU A 249 4.76 2.96 2.07
CA LEU A 249 3.38 2.87 1.57
C LEU A 249 3.20 3.84 0.42
N TRP A 250 2.76 3.35 -0.73
CA TRP A 250 2.43 4.17 -1.87
C TRP A 250 0.93 4.12 -2.15
N TYR A 251 0.34 5.27 -2.45
CA TYR A 251 -1.08 5.38 -2.74
C TYR A 251 -1.31 5.95 -4.14
N ASP A 252 -2.23 5.29 -4.86
CA ASP A 252 -2.70 5.78 -6.15
C ASP A 252 -3.55 7.05 -5.97
N SER A 253 -3.95 7.64 -7.08
CA SER A 253 -4.96 8.70 -7.10
C SER A 253 -6.22 8.27 -6.35
N TRP A 254 -7.04 9.25 -5.98
CA TRP A 254 -8.31 9.05 -5.25
C TRP A 254 -8.16 8.69 -3.78
N LEU A 255 -6.96 8.80 -3.20
CA LEU A 255 -6.80 8.70 -1.76
C LEU A 255 -7.61 9.81 -1.05
N ASN A 256 -7.80 10.98 -1.69
CA ASN A 256 -8.71 12.02 -1.21
C ASN A 256 -10.19 11.60 -1.06
N LEU A 257 -10.63 10.50 -1.69
CA LEU A 257 -11.98 9.95 -1.48
C LEU A 257 -12.12 9.23 -0.14
N ILE A 258 -11.01 8.96 0.55
CA ILE A 258 -11.00 8.46 1.92
C ILE A 258 -11.01 9.67 2.86
N PRO A 259 -11.97 9.76 3.79
CA PRO A 259 -12.08 10.92 4.66
C PRO A 259 -10.81 11.15 5.49
N GLU A 260 -10.53 12.43 5.78
CA GLU A 260 -9.28 12.86 6.39
C GLU A 260 -8.95 12.12 7.70
N ASN A 261 -9.93 11.87 8.56
CA ASN A 261 -9.73 11.17 9.82
C ASN A 261 -9.16 9.75 9.62
N TYR A 262 -9.51 9.05 8.54
CA TYR A 262 -8.94 7.73 8.23
C TYR A 262 -7.52 7.85 7.68
N ARG A 263 -7.26 8.86 6.83
CA ARG A 263 -5.90 9.14 6.30
C ARG A 263 -4.93 9.51 7.42
N LEU A 264 -5.37 10.32 8.38
CA LEU A 264 -4.59 10.69 9.58
C LEU A 264 -4.28 9.47 10.47
N GLN A 265 -5.27 8.59 10.67
CA GLN A 265 -5.08 7.35 11.43
C GLN A 265 -4.10 6.41 10.73
N MET A 266 -4.26 6.21 9.42
CA MET A 266 -3.33 5.42 8.60
C MET A 266 -1.90 5.94 8.73
N ALA A 267 -1.69 7.24 8.54
CA ALA A 267 -0.36 7.84 8.62
C ALA A 267 0.24 7.67 10.02
N ALA A 268 -0.52 8.00 11.08
CA ALA A 268 -0.04 7.85 12.45
C ALA A 268 0.32 6.39 12.78
N HIS A 269 -0.49 5.43 12.32
CA HIS A 269 -0.24 4.00 12.54
C HIS A 269 1.05 3.55 11.85
N HIS A 270 1.21 3.86 10.56
CA HIS A 270 2.40 3.51 9.80
C HIS A 270 3.68 4.11 10.39
N LEU A 271 3.66 5.41 10.71
CA LEU A 271 4.82 6.09 11.28
C LEU A 271 5.20 5.56 12.66
N ASN A 272 4.22 5.30 13.53
CA ASN A 272 4.49 4.69 14.84
C ASN A 272 5.03 3.27 14.71
N LYS A 273 4.54 2.49 13.75
CA LYS A 273 5.09 1.16 13.44
C LYS A 273 6.50 1.22 12.87
N GLY A 274 6.84 2.26 12.10
CA GLY A 274 8.23 2.55 11.74
C GLY A 274 9.11 2.74 12.97
N LEU A 275 8.67 3.57 13.93
CA LEU A 275 9.41 3.80 15.18
C LEU A 275 9.55 2.54 16.05
N GLU A 276 8.51 1.70 16.12
CA GLU A 276 8.55 0.42 16.84
C GLU A 276 9.54 -0.57 16.23
N ASN A 277 9.67 -0.57 14.90
CA ASN A 277 10.56 -1.45 14.15
C ASN A 277 11.92 -0.82 13.81
N GLU A 278 12.23 0.34 14.38
CA GLU A 278 13.48 1.08 14.11
C GLU A 278 13.71 1.37 12.61
N LYS A 279 12.62 1.56 11.85
CA LYS A 279 12.62 1.91 10.43
C LYS A 279 12.22 3.37 10.20
N GLU A 280 13.01 4.10 9.42
CA GLU A 280 12.56 5.36 8.81
C GLU A 280 11.67 5.04 7.60
N VAL A 281 10.35 5.04 7.81
CA VAL A 281 9.38 4.71 6.77
C VAL A 281 8.96 5.93 5.94
N ALA A 282 8.35 5.71 4.78
CA ALA A 282 7.88 6.77 3.88
C ALA A 282 6.43 6.57 3.40
N LEU A 283 5.73 7.69 3.19
CA LEU A 283 4.42 7.75 2.56
C LEU A 283 4.53 8.41 1.19
N CYS A 284 4.04 7.75 0.13
CA CYS A 284 3.98 8.32 -1.22
C CYS A 284 2.51 8.52 -1.64
N HIS A 285 2.21 9.61 -2.33
CA HIS A 285 0.86 9.95 -2.75
C HIS A 285 0.82 10.61 -4.12
N LYS A 286 -0.35 10.58 -4.76
CA LYS A 286 -0.66 11.33 -5.98
C LYS A 286 -1.31 12.68 -5.66
N GLN A 287 -1.15 13.63 -6.58
CA GLN A 287 -1.90 14.90 -6.59
C GLN A 287 -1.74 15.70 -5.28
N GLU A 288 -2.83 16.05 -4.61
CA GLU A 288 -2.85 16.79 -3.34
C GLU A 288 -3.46 15.92 -2.22
N ASP A 289 -3.39 14.59 -2.37
CA ASP A 289 -4.10 13.66 -1.50
C ASP A 289 -3.50 13.55 -0.09
N LEU A 290 -2.23 13.96 0.09
CA LEU A 290 -1.53 14.14 1.37
C LEU A 290 -0.63 15.39 1.31
N PRO A 291 -0.27 16.00 2.45
CA PRO A 291 0.59 17.17 2.44
C PRO A 291 2.07 16.80 2.23
N LEU A 292 2.82 17.69 1.55
CA LEU A 292 4.24 17.49 1.20
C LEU A 292 5.18 17.43 2.40
N ASN A 293 4.80 18.04 3.53
CA ASN A 293 5.57 17.99 4.77
C ASN A 293 5.44 16.64 5.50
N LEU A 294 4.55 15.76 5.05
CA LEU A 294 4.35 14.41 5.59
C LEU A 294 4.75 13.33 4.59
N SER A 295 4.63 13.59 3.30
CA SER A 295 4.65 12.57 2.27
C SER A 295 5.35 13.02 0.98
N ILE A 296 5.80 12.04 0.22
CA ILE A 296 6.52 12.22 -1.03
C ILE A 296 5.48 12.27 -2.17
N LEU A 297 5.54 13.32 -2.98
CA LEU A 297 4.67 13.44 -4.15
C LEU A 297 5.15 12.52 -5.28
N ASP A 298 4.31 11.56 -5.68
CA ASP A 298 4.43 10.80 -6.90
C ASP A 298 3.84 11.60 -8.08
N ILE A 299 4.68 11.89 -9.06
CA ILE A 299 4.32 12.71 -10.22
C ILE A 299 3.85 11.79 -11.36
N GLU A 300 2.88 12.26 -12.14
CA GLU A 300 2.40 11.55 -13.33
C GLU A 300 3.50 11.16 -14.32
N GLN A 301 3.22 10.13 -15.11
CA GLN A 301 4.17 9.55 -16.06
C GLN A 301 4.80 10.62 -16.96
N GLY A 302 6.13 10.64 -17.03
CA GLY A 302 6.91 11.67 -17.73
C GLY A 302 7.52 12.72 -16.79
N GLY A 303 7.12 12.73 -15.52
CA GLY A 303 7.71 13.61 -14.49
C GLY A 303 7.40 15.09 -14.70
N LYS A 304 8.13 15.95 -13.98
CA LYS A 304 8.12 17.40 -14.21
C LYS A 304 9.29 17.79 -15.11
N LYS A 305 9.09 18.84 -15.91
CA LYS A 305 10.16 19.43 -16.73
C LYS A 305 11.16 20.23 -15.89
N ASP A 306 10.69 20.76 -14.76
CA ASP A 306 11.45 21.61 -13.85
C ASP A 306 11.73 20.88 -12.53
N ILE A 307 12.71 21.38 -11.78
CA ILE A 307 13.05 20.92 -10.42
C ILE A 307 11.83 21.12 -9.51
N TYR A 308 11.55 20.14 -8.65
CA TYR A 308 10.44 20.18 -7.72
C TYR A 308 10.79 19.52 -6.36
N PRO A 309 10.37 20.09 -5.22
CA PRO A 309 9.77 21.42 -5.10
C PRO A 309 10.74 22.51 -5.59
N MET A 310 10.20 23.63 -6.08
CA MET A 310 11.05 24.80 -6.33
C MET A 310 11.55 25.26 -4.96
N ASP A 311 12.85 25.53 -4.83
CA ASP A 311 13.35 26.26 -3.67
C ASP A 311 12.74 27.68 -3.71
N ASP A 312 12.15 28.13 -2.61
CA ASP A 312 11.61 29.50 -2.46
C ASP A 312 12.71 30.58 -2.59
#